data_AF-A0A0S6ULC3-F1
#
_entry.id   AF-A0A0S6ULC3-F1
#
_cell.length_a   1.000
_cell.length_b   1.000
_cell.length_c   1.000
_cell.angle_alpha   90.00
_cell.angle_beta   90.00
_cell.angle_gamma   90.00
#
_symmetry.space_group_name_H-M   'P 1'
#
loop_
_entity.id
_entity.type
_entity.pdbx_description
1 polymer ?
#
loop_
_entity_poly.entity_id
_entity_poly.type
_entity_poly.pdbx_seq_one_letter_code
_entity_poly.pdbx_strand_id
1 'polypeptide(L)' 'MSTLLFALMRENPLPGLAAASLNVIVALCLVTLSVLLGITIAIIAWAQTLAARQLSTVRLERRTLA' A
#
# COMPACT_ATOMS: atom_id res chain seq x y z
N MET A 1 -34.82 -16.36 23.75
CA MET A 1 -33.95 -17.56 23.84
C MET A 1 -32.81 -17.47 22.80
N SER A 2 -31.92 -16.47 22.90
CA SER A 2 -30.79 -16.27 21.97
C SER A 2 -29.40 -16.32 22.63
N THR A 3 -29.35 -16.34 23.95
CA THR A 3 -28.09 -16.35 24.73
C THR A 3 -27.34 -17.67 24.64
N LEU A 4 -28.02 -18.78 24.34
CA LEU A 4 -27.39 -20.09 24.15
C LEU A 4 -26.55 -20.17 22.87
N LEU A 5 -26.97 -19.56 21.76
CA LEU A 5 -26.16 -19.52 20.53
C LEU A 5 -24.92 -18.63 20.69
N PHE A 6 -25.05 -17.51 21.41
CA PHE A 6 -23.93 -16.61 21.70
C PHE A 6 -22.94 -17.23 22.69
N ALA A 7 -23.42 -18.00 23.66
CA ALA A 7 -22.57 -18.79 24.57
C ALA A 7 -21.86 -19.92 23.81
N LEU A 8 -22.57 -20.66 22.95
CA LEU A 8 -21.99 -21.73 22.13
C LEU A 8 -20.93 -21.18 21.15
N MET A 9 -21.15 -19.99 20.56
CA MET A 9 -20.14 -19.33 19.71
C MET A 9 -18.89 -18.89 20.48
N ARG A 10 -19.03 -18.60 21.78
CA ARG A 10 -17.95 -18.11 22.65
C ARG A 10 -17.12 -19.25 23.25
N GLU A 11 -17.70 -20.42 23.44
CA GLU A 11 -17.03 -21.62 23.98
C GLU A 11 -16.23 -22.40 22.93
N ASN A 12 -16.50 -22.18 21.65
CA ASN A 12 -15.73 -22.75 20.56
C ASN A 12 -14.47 -21.89 20.26
N PRO A 13 -13.35 -22.45 19.75
CA PRO A 13 -12.16 -21.68 19.33
C PRO A 13 -12.41 -20.73 18.14
N LEU A 14 -13.64 -20.68 17.64
CA LEU A 14 -14.11 -19.90 16.49
C LEU A 14 -13.95 -18.37 16.60
N PRO A 15 -14.19 -17.69 17.75
CA PRO A 15 -14.00 -16.24 17.84
C PRO A 15 -12.50 -15.89 17.85
N GLY A 16 -11.64 -16.77 18.36
CA GLY A 16 -10.19 -16.61 18.26
C GLY A 16 -9.70 -16.78 16.83
N LEU A 17 -10.25 -17.75 16.08
CA LEU A 17 -9.92 -17.97 14.68
C LEU A 17 -10.43 -16.83 13.77
N ALA A 18 -11.61 -16.29 14.06
CA ALA A 18 -12.17 -15.14 13.37
C ALA A 18 -11.36 -13.86 13.65
N ALA A 19 -10.92 -13.65 14.89
CA ALA A 19 -10.05 -12.53 15.24
C ALA A 19 -8.66 -12.66 14.59
N ALA A 20 -8.10 -13.88 14.57
CA ALA A 20 -6.83 -14.16 13.91
C ALA A 20 -6.91 -13.96 12.39
N SER A 21 -7.97 -14.44 11.74
CA SER A 21 -8.17 -14.24 10.30
C SER A 21 -8.37 -12.77 9.94
N LEU A 22 -9.13 -12.02 10.75
CA LEU A 22 -9.28 -10.57 10.59
C LEU A 22 -7.93 -9.86 10.73
N ASN A 23 -7.12 -10.23 11.72
CA ASN A 23 -5.79 -9.66 11.92
C ASN A 23 -4.87 -9.93 10.73
N VAL A 24 -4.90 -11.15 10.17
CA VAL A 24 -4.14 -11.50 8.95
C VAL A 24 -4.61 -10.66 7.76
N ILE A 25 -5.92 -10.47 7.57
CA ILE A 25 -6.47 -9.64 6.49
C ILE A 25 -6.02 -8.18 6.65
N VAL A 26 -6.10 -7.63 7.87
CA VAL A 26 -5.67 -6.26 8.16
C VAL A 26 -4.17 -6.11 7.92
N ALA A 27 -3.35 -7.05 8.40
CA ALA A 27 -1.91 -7.06 8.17
C ALA A 27 -1.58 -7.10 6.67
N LEU A 28 -2.25 -7.98 5.91
CA LEU A 28 -2.06 -8.08 4.47
C LEU A 28 -2.49 -6.79 3.74
N CYS A 29 -3.57 -6.16 4.19
CA CYS A 29 -4.06 -4.90 3.66
C CYS A 29 -3.06 -3.76 3.90
N LEU A 30 -2.51 -3.65 5.12
CA LEU A 30 -1.49 -2.66 5.47
C LEU A 30 -0.19 -2.86 4.67
N VAL A 31 0.25 -4.12 4.52
CA VAL A 31 1.41 -4.46 3.68
C VAL A 31 1.16 -4.07 2.24
N THR A 32 -0.01 -4.41 1.69
CA THR A 32 -0.38 -4.08 0.31
C THR A 32 -0.42 -2.56 0.10
N LEU A 33 -1.03 -1.81 1.02
CA LEU A 33 -1.06 -0.34 0.97
C LEU A 33 0.34 0.27 1.08
N SER A 34 1.20 -0.27 1.95
CA SER A 34 2.57 0.19 2.10
C SER A 34 3.39 -0.02 0.82
N VAL A 35 3.31 -1.21 0.23
CA VAL A 35 3.96 -1.53 -1.04
C VAL A 35 3.42 -0.64 -2.16
N LEU A 36 2.10 -0.47 -2.25
CA LEU A 36 1.47 0.37 -3.25
C LEU A 36 1.91 1.84 -3.14
N LEU A 37 2.00 2.38 -1.91
CA LEU A 37 2.53 3.72 -1.67
C LEU A 37 4.00 3.82 -2.10
N GLY A 38 4.83 2.86 -1.72
CA GLY A 38 6.25 2.83 -2.08
C GLY A 38 6.47 2.81 -3.60
N ILE A 39 5.72 1.97 -4.32
CA ILE A 39 5.73 1.92 -5.79
C ILE A 39 5.28 3.25 -6.37
N THR A 40 4.20 3.83 -5.85
CA THR A 40 3.68 5.12 -6.33
C THR A 40 4.72 6.23 -6.17
N ILE A 41 5.37 6.32 -5.01
CA ILE A 41 6.44 7.29 -4.74
C ILE A 41 7.64 7.04 -5.67
N ALA A 42 8.04 5.78 -5.87
CA ALA A 42 9.13 5.43 -6.76
C ALA A 42 8.83 5.83 -8.22
N ILE A 43 7.62 5.58 -8.71
CA ILE A 43 7.18 5.98 -10.05
C ILE A 43 7.18 7.50 -10.18
N ILE A 44 6.65 8.23 -9.19
CA ILE A 44 6.64 9.70 -9.20
C ILE A 44 8.08 10.22 -9.19
N ALA A 45 8.94 9.72 -8.32
CA ALA A 45 10.35 10.12 -8.27
C ALA A 45 11.06 9.83 -9.60
N TRP A 46 10.78 8.67 -10.20
CA TRP A 46 11.33 8.30 -11.49
C TRP A 46 10.83 9.22 -12.63
N ALA A 47 9.54 9.53 -12.65
CA ALA A 47 8.95 10.46 -13.61
C ALA A 47 9.53 11.87 -13.46
N GLN A 48 9.71 12.35 -12.22
CA GLN A 48 10.31 13.65 -11.94
C GLN A 48 11.78 13.70 -12.39
N THR A 49 12.58 12.65 -12.16
CA THR A 49 13.97 12.63 -12.68
C THR A 49 14.00 12.56 -14.20
N LEU A 50 13.08 11.84 -14.85
CA LEU A 50 12.98 11.79 -16.31
C LEU A 50 12.61 13.16 -16.89
N ALA A 51 11.61 13.82 -16.30
CA ALA A 51 11.18 15.16 -16.68
C ALA A 51 12.31 16.19 -16.46
N ALA A 52 13.02 16.12 -15.33
CA ALA A 52 14.17 16.97 -15.05
C ALA A 52 15.33 16.73 -16.04
N ARG A 53 15.58 15.47 -16.44
CA ARG A 53 16.56 15.15 -17.48
C ARG A 53 16.20 15.77 -18.82
N GLN A 54 14.94 15.65 -19.26
CA GLN A 54 14.48 16.29 -20.50
C GLN A 54 14.61 17.83 -20.46
N LEU A 55 14.26 18.45 -19.33
CA LEU A 55 14.45 19.90 -19.18
C LEU A 55 15.93 20.29 -19.23
N SER A 56 16.80 19.46 -18.64
CA SER A 56 18.25 19.68 -18.66
C SER A 56 18.84 19.57 -20.07
N THR A 57 18.40 18.60 -20.87
CA THR A 57 18.85 18.45 -22.26
C THR A 57 18.38 19.64 -23.12
N VAL A 58 17.13 20.09 -22.96
CA VAL A 58 16.62 21.27 -23.67
C VAL A 58 17.37 22.55 -23.28
N ARG A 59 17.71 22.72 -21.99
CA ARG A 59 18.51 23.87 -21.52
C ARG A 59 19.95 23.81 -22.04
N LEU A 60 20.54 22.63 -22.13
CA LEU A 60 21.91 22.44 -22.61
C LEU A 60 21.98 22.71 -24.12
N GLU A 61 21.02 22.20 -24.90
CA GLU A 61 20.88 22.50 -26.34
C GLU A 61 20.77 24.02 -26.59
N ARG A 62 19.91 24.71 -25.83
CA ARG A 62 19.78 26.18 -25.92
C ARG A 62 21.07 26.93 -25.61
N ARG A 63 21.93 26.40 -24.72
CA ARG A 63 23.24 26.99 -24.39
C ARG A 63 24.31 26.73 -25.45
N THR A 64 24.21 25.65 -26.21
CA THR A 64 25.13 25.38 -27.34
C THR A 64 24.76 26.15 -28.60
N LEU A 65 23.53 26.63 -28.72
CA LEU A 65 23.03 27.38 -29.87
C LEU A 65 23.09 28.92 -29.68
N ALA A 66 23.51 29.41 -28.52
CA ALA A 66 23.69 30.82 -28.19
C ALA A 66 25.17 31.16 -28.04
#